data_AF-A0A380W965-F1
#
_entry.id   AF-A0A380W965-F1
#
_cell.length_a   1.000
_cell.length_b   1.000
_cell.length_c   1.000
_cell.angle_alpha   90.00
_cell.angle_beta   90.00
_cell.angle_gamma   90.00
#
_symmetry.space_group_name_H-M   'P 1'
#
loop_
_entity.id
_entity.type
_entity.pdbx_description
1 polymer ?
#
loop_
_entity_poly.entity_id
_entity_poly.type
_entity_poly.pdbx_seq_one_letter_code
_entity_poly.pdbx_strand_id
1 'polypeptide(L)'
;MLFTEVPVSPPRPAVVTPDPETIRCRVAACVIAEFGITADELAFGSRGSPRASLARQVAMYLCHVGFALSFEGIGRLFRRDRTTVAYACRVIEERRENVRFDGQIAALERQCAAARTECGR
;
A
#
# COMPACT_ATOMS: atom_id res chain seq x y z
N MET A 1 39.13 -14.61 -28.31
CA MET A 1 38.29 -14.32 -27.13
C MET A 1 36.85 -14.30 -27.62
N LEU A 2 36.10 -15.38 -27.36
CA LEU A 2 34.71 -15.54 -27.81
C LEU A 2 33.79 -14.92 -26.76
N PHE A 3 33.21 -13.75 -27.04
CA PHE A 3 32.09 -13.23 -26.28
C PHE A 3 30.85 -14.02 -26.67
N THR A 4 30.43 -14.93 -25.80
CA THR A 4 29.12 -15.58 -25.89
C THR A 4 28.06 -14.52 -25.62
N GLU A 5 27.27 -14.20 -26.64
CA GLU A 5 26.08 -13.38 -26.48
C GLU A 5 25.02 -14.17 -25.71
N VAL A 6 24.62 -13.63 -24.55
CA VAL A 6 23.52 -14.15 -23.74
C VAL A 6 22.21 -13.85 -24.46
N PRO A 7 21.34 -14.83 -24.73
CA PRO A 7 20.04 -14.56 -25.33
C PRO A 7 19.14 -13.82 -24.33
N VAL A 8 18.87 -12.54 -24.61
CA VAL A 8 17.87 -11.73 -23.90
C VAL A 8 16.49 -12.35 -24.14
N SER A 9 15.87 -12.86 -23.08
CA SER A 9 14.51 -13.40 -23.12
C SER A 9 13.51 -12.34 -23.60
N PRO A 10 12.45 -12.72 -24.34
CA PRO A 10 11.43 -11.77 -24.77
C PRO A 10 10.74 -11.12 -23.55
N PRO A 11 10.29 -9.86 -23.67
CA PRO A 11 9.53 -9.21 -22.61
C PRO A 11 8.25 -10.01 -22.35
N ARG A 12 8.11 -10.53 -21.13
CA ARG A 12 6.86 -11.15 -20.64
C ARG A 12 5.71 -10.17 -20.91
N PRO A 13 4.52 -10.65 -21.33
CA PRO A 13 3.38 -9.78 -21.56
C PRO A 13 3.12 -8.96 -20.29
N ALA A 14 3.13 -7.63 -20.44
CA ALA A 14 2.89 -6.71 -19.35
C ALA A 14 1.50 -7.00 -18.78
N VAL A 15 1.46 -7.67 -17.63
CA VAL A 15 0.28 -7.64 -16.76
C VAL A 15 -0.02 -6.16 -16.59
N VAL A 16 -1.23 -5.74 -16.94
CA VAL A 16 -1.72 -4.37 -16.69
C VAL A 16 -1.72 -4.20 -15.18
N THR A 17 -0.58 -3.80 -14.63
CA THR A 17 -0.47 -3.44 -13.23
C THR A 17 -1.26 -2.15 -13.07
N PRO A 18 -2.27 -2.11 -12.18
CA PRO A 18 -3.04 -0.89 -11.98
C PRO A 18 -2.08 0.24 -11.63
N ASP A 19 -2.32 1.42 -12.20
CA ASP A 19 -1.49 2.58 -11.95
C ASP A 19 -1.31 2.81 -10.44
N PRO A 20 -0.13 3.22 -9.98
CA PRO A 20 0.16 3.39 -8.55
C PRO A 20 -0.82 4.35 -7.87
N GLU A 21 -1.38 5.30 -8.62
CA GLU A 21 -2.43 6.20 -8.14
C GLU A 21 -3.78 5.51 -7.94
N THR A 22 -4.17 4.58 -8.83
CA THR A 22 -5.37 3.75 -8.66
C THR A 22 -5.24 2.87 -7.42
N ILE A 23 -4.06 2.28 -7.20
CA ILE A 23 -3.77 1.51 -5.99
C ILE A 23 -3.94 2.39 -4.75
N ARG A 24 -3.36 3.60 -4.75
CA ARG A 24 -3.47 4.55 -3.65
C ARG A 24 -4.93 4.93 -3.37
N CYS A 25 -5.72 5.25 -4.39
CA CYS A 25 -7.13 5.60 -4.23
C CYS A 25 -7.95 4.45 -3.64
N ARG A 26 -7.72 3.21 -4.08
CA ARG A 26 -8.39 2.03 -3.54
C ARG A 26 -8.03 1.78 -2.07
N VAL A 27 -6.73 1.77 -1.76
CA VAL A 27 -6.27 1.56 -0.39
C VAL A 27 -6.77 2.68 0.52
N ALA A 28 -6.74 3.94 0.05
CA ALA A 28 -7.27 5.08 0.78
C ALA A 28 -8.76 4.90 1.09
N ALA A 29 -9.58 4.46 0.12
CA ALA A 29 -11.01 4.23 0.34
C ALA A 29 -11.29 3.15 1.40
N CYS A 30 -10.59 2.02 1.34
CA CYS A 30 -10.72 0.95 2.34
C CYS A 30 -10.31 1.45 3.74
N VAL A 31 -9.19 2.15 3.84
CA VAL A 31 -8.70 2.69 5.12
C VAL A 31 -9.63 3.77 5.67
N ILE A 32 -10.16 4.64 4.83
CA ILE A 32 -11.15 5.67 5.22
C ILE A 32 -12.40 5.01 5.81
N ALA A 33 -12.92 3.98 5.16
CA ALA A 33 -14.11 3.27 5.60
C ALA A 33 -13.89 2.56 6.95
N GLU A 34 -12.74 1.90 7.13
CA GLU A 34 -12.44 1.15 8.36
C GLU A 34 -12.06 2.04 9.55
N PHE A 35 -11.32 3.14 9.30
CA PHE A 35 -10.86 4.04 10.36
C PHE A 35 -11.82 5.20 10.63
N GLY A 36 -12.81 5.42 9.76
CA GLY A 36 -13.79 6.50 9.87
C GLY A 36 -13.17 7.89 9.77
N ILE A 37 -12.11 8.04 8.96
CA ILE A 37 -11.41 9.32 8.75
C ILE A 37 -11.67 9.85 7.35
N THR A 38 -11.49 11.15 7.14
CA THR A 38 -11.63 11.76 5.81
C THR A 38 -10.36 11.57 4.95
N ALA A 39 -10.51 11.70 3.61
CA ALA A 39 -9.37 11.68 2.70
C ALA A 39 -8.38 12.82 2.96
N ASP A 40 -8.88 13.98 3.41
CA ASP A 40 -8.06 15.11 3.82
C ASP A 40 -7.25 14.78 5.07
N GLU A 41 -7.86 14.14 6.07
CA GLU A 41 -7.13 13.65 7.24
C GLU A 41 -6.06 12.62 6.84
N LEU A 42 -6.36 11.71 5.91
CA LEU A 42 -5.38 10.75 5.41
C LEU A 42 -4.23 11.45 4.65
N ALA A 43 -4.49 12.50 3.87
CA ALA A 43 -3.49 13.18 3.05
C ALA A 43 -2.69 14.27 3.79
N PHE A 44 -3.39 15.15 4.52
CA PHE A 44 -2.86 16.39 5.09
C PHE A 44 -2.83 16.43 6.62
N GLY A 45 -3.51 15.50 7.30
CA GLY A 45 -3.70 15.57 8.75
C GLY A 45 -2.39 15.72 9.52
N SER A 46 -2.11 16.93 10.00
CA SER A 46 -0.93 17.26 10.79
C SER A 46 -1.17 16.94 12.27
N ARG A 47 -0.27 16.14 12.85
CA ARG A 47 0.10 15.99 14.28
C ARG A 47 -0.99 15.76 15.36
N GLY A 48 -2.28 15.77 15.08
CA GLY A 48 -3.31 15.75 16.14
C GLY A 48 -3.94 14.40 16.49
N SER A 49 -4.30 13.59 15.48
CA SER A 49 -5.09 12.38 15.74
C SER A 49 -4.24 11.11 15.60
N PRO A 50 -4.00 10.35 16.69
CA PRO A 50 -3.30 9.07 16.61
C PRO A 50 -4.00 8.07 15.68
N ARG A 51 -5.32 8.20 15.49
CA ARG A 51 -6.10 7.46 14.49
C ARG A 51 -5.68 7.78 13.06
N ALA A 52 -5.58 9.06 12.70
CA ALA A 52 -5.19 9.45 11.34
C ALA A 52 -3.73 9.06 11.02
N SER A 53 -2.84 9.11 12.02
CA SER A 53 -1.47 8.61 11.87
C SER A 53 -1.44 7.10 11.60
N LEU A 54 -2.18 6.32 12.40
CA LEU A 54 -2.30 4.88 12.23
C LEU A 54 -2.90 4.51 10.86
N ALA A 55 -3.97 5.19 10.46
CA ALA A 55 -4.60 4.96 9.17
C ALA A 55 -3.62 5.16 8.00
N ARG A 56 -2.77 6.19 8.04
CA ARG A 56 -1.71 6.38 7.03
C ARG A 56 -0.67 5.27 7.05
N GLN A 57 -0.26 4.83 8.24
CA GLN A 57 0.70 3.73 8.37
C GLN A 57 0.12 2.43 7.79
N VAL A 58 -1.15 2.15 8.06
CA VAL A 58 -1.88 1.01 7.48
C VAL A 58 -1.98 1.15 5.96
N ALA A 59 -2.32 2.33 5.44
CA ALA A 59 -2.40 2.56 3.99
C ALA A 59 -1.05 2.30 3.30
N MET A 60 0.06 2.79 3.87
CA MET A 60 1.41 2.54 3.37
C MET A 60 1.77 1.05 3.42
N TYR A 61 1.44 0.37 4.52
CA TYR A 61 1.67 -1.06 4.67
C TYR A 61 0.88 -1.87 3.63
N LEU A 62 -0.43 -1.61 3.48
CA LEU A 62 -1.29 -2.30 2.51
C LEU A 62 -0.82 -2.12 1.06
N CYS A 63 -0.27 -0.95 0.71
CA CYS A 63 0.37 -0.72 -0.59
C CYS A 63 1.59 -1.62 -0.80
N HIS A 64 2.37 -1.87 0.26
CA HIS A 64 3.53 -2.73 0.21
C HIS A 64 3.17 -4.21 0.14
N VAL A 65 2.39 -4.72 1.11
CA VAL A 65 2.07 -6.17 1.18
C VAL A 65 0.99 -6.61 0.19
N GLY A 66 -0.02 -5.77 -0.10
CA GLY A 66 -1.13 -6.12 -0.99
C GLY A 66 -0.85 -5.91 -2.48
N PHE A 67 0.08 -5.00 -2.81
CA PHE A 67 0.36 -4.58 -4.20
C PHE A 67 1.85 -4.61 -4.57
N ALA A 68 2.72 -5.09 -3.68
CA ALA A 68 4.16 -5.22 -3.89
C ALA A 68 4.86 -3.91 -4.30
N LEU A 69 4.32 -2.74 -3.91
CA LEU A 69 4.95 -1.45 -4.21
C LEU A 69 6.22 -1.27 -3.38
N SER A 70 7.27 -0.74 -4.01
CA SER A 70 8.52 -0.42 -3.34
C SER A 70 8.35 0.77 -2.38
N PHE A 71 9.13 0.82 -1.30
CA PHE A 71 9.08 1.93 -0.34
C PHE A 71 9.29 3.30 -0.98
N GLU A 72 10.11 3.38 -2.02
CA GLU A 72 10.31 4.62 -2.78
C GLU A 72 9.05 5.02 -3.57
N GLY A 73 8.38 4.06 -4.22
CA GLY A 73 7.13 4.31 -4.93
C GLY A 73 6.00 4.75 -4.00
N ILE A 74 5.87 4.09 -2.85
CA ILE A 74 4.90 4.46 -1.80
C ILE A 74 5.26 5.84 -1.24
N GLY A 75 6.54 6.12 -0.99
CA GLY A 75 6.99 7.43 -0.53
C GLY A 75 6.59 8.54 -1.50
N ARG A 76 6.82 8.36 -2.80
CA ARG A 76 6.39 9.31 -3.85
C ARG A 76 4.86 9.50 -3.87
N LEU A 77 4.09 8.41 -3.76
CA LEU A 77 2.62 8.44 -3.75
C LEU A 77 2.03 9.22 -2.57
N PHE A 78 2.63 9.06 -1.38
CA PHE A 78 2.16 9.71 -0.16
C PHE A 78 2.92 11.02 0.15
N ARG A 79 3.84 11.46 -0.72
CA ARG A 79 4.75 12.59 -0.50
C ARG A 79 5.51 12.49 0.83
N ARG A 80 6.06 11.30 1.11
CA ARG A 80 6.83 10.98 2.33
C ARG A 80 8.15 10.32 1.98
N ASP A 81 9.13 10.43 2.87
CA ASP A 81 10.40 9.75 2.74
C ASP A 81 10.23 8.22 2.82
N ARG A 82 11.07 7.49 2.06
CA ARG A 82 11.11 6.02 2.10
C ARG A 82 11.31 5.46 3.51
N THR A 83 12.00 6.19 4.39
CA THR A 83 12.22 5.84 5.79
C THR A 83 10.94 5.94 6.62
N THR A 84 10.04 6.87 6.27
CA THR A 84 8.71 6.98 6.89
C THR A 84 7.87 5.76 6.53
N VAL A 85 7.95 5.30 5.27
CA VAL A 85 7.25 4.09 4.81
C VAL A 85 7.79 2.84 5.51
N ALA A 86 9.12 2.71 5.61
CA ALA A 86 9.75 1.60 6.32
C ALA A 86 9.37 1.59 7.82
N TYR A 87 9.37 2.76 8.46
CA TYR A 87 8.89 2.91 9.84
C TYR A 87 7.42 2.51 9.98
N ALA A 88 6.55 2.95 9.06
CA ALA A 88 5.14 2.56 9.04
C ALA A 88 4.97 1.04 8.94
N CYS A 89 5.68 0.38 8.02
CA CYS A 89 5.59 -1.08 7.86
C CYS A 89 5.98 -1.80 9.16
N ARG A 90 7.11 -1.40 9.77
CA ARG A 90 7.57 -1.96 11.05
C ARG A 90 6.53 -1.79 12.17
N VAL A 91 5.94 -0.59 12.31
CA VAL A 91 4.93 -0.33 13.35
C VAL A 91 3.68 -1.20 13.14
N ILE A 92 3.27 -1.45 11.90
CA ILE A 92 2.13 -2.32 11.61
C ILE A 92 2.47 -3.80 11.86
N GLU A 93 3.68 -4.25 11.51
CA GLU A 93 4.15 -5.61 11.80
C GLU A 93 4.20 -5.90 13.31
N GLU A 94 4.75 -4.97 14.10
CA GLU A 94 4.75 -5.06 15.57
C GLU A 94 3.31 -5.12 16.13
N ARG A 95 2.34 -4.43 15.53
CA ARG A 95 0.94 -4.48 15.96
C ARG A 95 0.20 -5.73 15.52
N ARG A 96 0.61 -6.37 14.43
CA ARG A 96 0.05 -7.65 13.94
C ARG A 96 0.36 -8.83 14.87
N GLU A 97 1.26 -8.68 15.83
CA GLU A 97 1.39 -9.64 16.94
C GLU A 97 0.08 -9.78 17.75
N ASN A 98 -0.81 -8.78 17.69
CA ASN A 98 -2.14 -8.85 18.27
C ASN A 98 -3.14 -9.50 17.30
N VAL A 99 -3.70 -10.67 17.67
CA VAL A 99 -4.65 -11.44 16.85
C VAL A 99 -5.87 -10.62 16.38
N ARG A 100 -6.37 -9.69 17.20
CA ARG A 100 -7.52 -8.84 16.79
C ARG A 100 -7.11 -7.87 15.68
N PHE A 101 -5.97 -7.23 15.85
CA PHE A 101 -5.44 -6.30 14.87
C PHE A 101 -5.05 -7.02 13.57
N ASP A 102 -4.39 -8.18 13.67
CA ASP A 102 -4.05 -9.00 12.51
C ASP A 102 -5.28 -9.40 11.70
N GLY A 103 -6.35 -9.85 12.37
CA GLY A 103 -7.63 -10.15 11.72
C GLY A 103 -8.24 -8.94 11.01
N GLN A 104 -8.14 -7.74 11.60
CA GLN A 104 -8.59 -6.48 10.97
C GLN A 104 -7.78 -6.16 9.71
N ILE A 105 -6.44 -6.23 9.77
CA ILE A 105 -5.60 -5.94 8.60
C ILE A 105 -5.81 -7.00 7.51
N ALA A 106 -5.93 -8.28 7.87
CA ALA A 106 -6.21 -9.35 6.91
C ALA A 106 -7.56 -9.16 6.21
N ALA A 107 -8.58 -8.62 6.91
CA ALA A 107 -9.86 -8.26 6.29
C ALA A 107 -9.70 -7.09 5.30
N LEU A 108 -8.97 -6.05 5.70
CA LEU A 108 -8.63 -4.91 4.84
C LEU A 108 -7.86 -5.32 3.58
N GLU A 109 -6.91 -6.25 3.70
CA GLU A 109 -6.16 -6.80 2.57
C GLU A 109 -7.09 -7.51 1.58
N ARG A 110 -8.02 -8.33 2.10
CA ARG A 110 -9.03 -9.00 1.26
C ARG A 110 -9.95 -8.00 0.57
N GLN A 111 -10.40 -6.96 1.25
CA GLN A 111 -11.23 -5.90 0.66
C GLN A 111 -10.47 -5.16 -0.46
N CYS A 112 -9.23 -4.73 -0.19
CA CYS A 112 -8.36 -4.09 -1.19
C CYS A 112 -8.09 -5.00 -2.40
N ALA A 113 -7.95 -6.31 -2.15
CA ALA A 113 -7.70 -7.32 -3.19
C ALA A 113 -8.97 -7.68 -3.98
N ALA A 114 -10.16 -7.67 -3.37
CA ALA A 114 -11.42 -7.95 -4.05
C ALA A 114 -11.81 -6.82 -5.00
N ALA A 115 -11.56 -5.57 -4.61
CA ALA A 115 -11.74 -4.38 -5.46
C ALA A 115 -10.84 -4.38 -6.72
N ARG A 116 -9.88 -5.32 -6.80
CA ARG A 116 -9.09 -5.60 -8.02
C ARG A 116 -9.97 -6.09 -9.18
N THR A 117 -11.16 -6.59 -8.87
CA THR A 117 -12.11 -7.19 -9.80
C THR A 117 -13.24 -6.26 -10.23
N GLU A 118 -13.50 -5.17 -9.49
CA GLU A 118 -14.73 -4.36 -9.65
C GLU A 118 -14.55 -3.05 -10.43
N CYS A 119 -13.32 -2.58 -10.66
CA CYS A 119 -13.08 -1.42 -11.53
C CYS A 119 -13.03 -1.86 -13.00
N GLY A 120 -14.19 -2.27 -13.51
CA GLY A 120 -14.38 -2.76 -14.87
C GLY A 120 -15.87 -2.80 -15.23
N ARG A 121 -16.64 -1.81 -14.79
CA ARG A 121 -18.06 -1.67 -15.16
C ARG A 121 -18.39 -0.24 -15.53
#